data_AF-A0A6J4WXP6-F1
#
_entry.id   AF-A0A6J4WXP6-F1
#
_cell.length_a   1.000
_cell.length_b   1.000
_cell.length_c   1.000
_cell.angle_alpha   90.00
_cell.angle_beta   90.00
_cell.angle_gamma   90.00
#
_symmetry.space_group_name_H-M   'P 1'
#
loop_
_entity.id
_entity.type
_entity.pdbx_description
1 polymer ?
#
loop_
_entity_poly.entity_id
_entity_poly.type
_entity_poly.pdbx_seq_one_letter_code
_entity_poly.pdbx_strand_id
1 'polypeptide(L)' 'AAGNVVKSYGYRPGSTWTTDPLFLKVGGQYYFYQNDHLGTPQKLTAVNGAVVWSVK' A
#
# COMPACT_ATOMS: atom_id res chain seq x y z
N ALA A 1 19.89 11.27 -18.42
CA ALA A 1 19.85 10.75 -17.04
C ALA A 1 18.63 9.85 -16.87
N ALA A 2 18.72 8.77 -16.11
CA ALA A 2 17.57 7.91 -15.78
C ALA A 2 17.16 8.14 -14.32
N GLY A 3 15.85 8.15 -14.03
CA GLY A 3 15.33 8.32 -12.67
C GLY A 3 15.40 7.04 -11.86
N ASN A 4 15.70 7.17 -10.56
CA ASN A 4 15.69 6.05 -9.61
C ASN A 4 14.31 5.95 -8.93
N VAL A 5 13.68 4.78 -8.99
CA VAL A 5 12.41 4.55 -8.29
C VAL A 5 12.67 4.45 -6.78
N VAL A 6 12.09 5.38 -6.03
CA VAL A 6 12.20 5.41 -4.55
C VAL A 6 10.98 4.79 -3.86
N LYS A 7 9.84 4.72 -4.57
CA LYS A 7 8.56 4.28 -4.02
C LYS A 7 7.65 3.78 -5.13
N SER A 8 6.90 2.72 -4.85
CA SER A 8 5.88 2.21 -5.76
C SER A 8 4.64 1.82 -4.98
N TYR A 9 3.47 2.04 -5.58
CA TYR A 9 2.18 1.70 -5.01
C TYR A 9 1.47 0.74 -5.97
N GLY A 10 0.89 -0.32 -5.41
CA GLY A 10 0.02 -1.23 -6.14
C GLY A 10 -1.42 -1.04 -5.72
N TYR A 11 -2.33 -1.06 -6.70
CA TYR A 11 -3.77 -0.83 -6.51
C TYR A 11 -4.56 -2.04 -7.01
N ARG A 12 -5.83 -2.12 -6.62
CA ARG A 12 -6.72 -3.18 -7.12
C ARG A 12 -6.81 -3.14 -8.65
N PRO A 13 -6.56 -4.27 -9.33
CA PRO A 13 -6.75 -4.35 -10.78
C PRO A 13 -8.20 -4.04 -11.18
N GLY A 14 -8.38 -3.24 -12.23
CA GLY A 14 -9.71 -2.88 -12.74
C GLY A 14 -10.49 -1.84 -11.91
N SER A 15 -9.87 -1.25 -10.88
CA SER A 15 -10.47 -0.16 -10.11
C SER A 15 -10.60 1.10 -10.98
N THR A 16 -11.82 1.62 -11.15
CA THR A 16 -12.10 2.82 -11.94
C THR A 16 -11.34 4.04 -11.43
N TRP A 17 -11.18 4.13 -10.11
CA TRP A 17 -10.62 5.32 -9.44
C TRP A 17 -9.32 5.06 -8.70
N THR A 18 -8.86 3.80 -8.61
CA THR A 18 -7.61 3.43 -7.91
C THR A 18 -7.52 3.96 -6.47
N THR A 19 -8.66 4.08 -5.79
CA THR A 19 -8.74 4.59 -4.41
C THR A 19 -8.45 3.51 -3.36
N ASP A 20 -8.23 2.28 -3.79
CA ASP A 20 -8.03 1.08 -2.99
C ASP A 20 -6.60 0.51 -3.18
N PRO A 21 -5.59 1.10 -2.49
CA PRO A 21 -4.23 0.60 -2.56
C PRO A 21 -4.14 -0.76 -1.86
N LEU A 22 -3.30 -1.65 -2.40
CA LEU A 22 -3.07 -3.00 -1.88
C LEU A 22 -1.69 -3.13 -1.24
N PHE A 23 -0.67 -2.55 -1.86
CA PHE A 23 0.68 -2.58 -1.31
C PHE A 23 1.49 -1.32 -1.59
N LEU A 24 2.47 -1.10 -0.73
CA LEU A 24 3.55 -0.13 -0.89
C LEU A 24 4.88 -0.88 -0.99
N LYS A 25 5.70 -0.55 -1.99
CA LYS A 25 7.10 -0.96 -2.08
C LYS A 25 8.01 0.24 -1.88
N VAL A 26 8.89 0.17 -0.88
CA VAL A 26 9.89 1.21 -0.58
C VAL A 26 11.14 0.55 -0.02
N GLY A 27 12.32 0.97 -0.47
CA GLY A 27 13.59 0.40 0.01
C GLY A 27 13.71 -1.12 -0.19
N GLY A 28 13.08 -1.67 -1.22
CA GLY A 28 13.04 -3.13 -1.47
C GLY A 28 12.07 -3.92 -0.60
N GLN A 29 11.42 -3.28 0.37
CA GLN A 29 10.44 -3.92 1.27
C GLN A 29 9.01 -3.71 0.80
N TYR A 30 8.14 -4.66 1.15
CA TYR A 30 6.70 -4.58 0.91
C TYR A 30 5.94 -4.32 2.21
N TYR A 31 4.87 -3.55 2.07
CA TYR A 31 3.88 -3.30 3.11
C TYR A 31 2.48 -3.47 2.50
N PHE A 32 1.53 -3.93 3.30
CA PHE A 32 0.20 -4.32 2.83
C PHE A 32 -0.86 -3.49 3.51
N TYR A 33 -1.71 -2.85 2.71
CA TYR A 33 -2.82 -2.06 3.20
C TYR A 33 -3.96 -2.98 3.66
N GLN A 34 -4.54 -2.67 4.82
CA GLN A 34 -5.80 -3.23 5.29
C GLN A 34 -6.85 -2.13 5.13
N ASN A 35 -7.69 -2.31 4.11
CA ASN A 35 -8.73 -1.36 3.77
C ASN A 35 -10.06 -1.74 4.42
N ASP A 36 -10.94 -0.76 4.63
CA ASP A 36 -12.35 -1.03 4.90
C ASP A 36 -13.11 -1.50 3.64
N HIS A 37 -14.42 -1.72 3.78
CA HIS A 37 -15.27 -2.20 2.69
C HIS A 37 -15.39 -1.23 1.51
N LEU A 38 -15.01 0.04 1.67
CA LEU A 38 -14.99 1.06 0.62
C LEU A 38 -13.60 1.21 -0.03
N GLY A 39 -12.60 0.45 0.43
CA GLY A 39 -11.23 0.55 -0.06
C GLY A 39 -10.38 1.59 0.66
N THR A 40 -10.89 2.22 1.74
CA THR A 40 -10.15 3.23 2.49
C THR A 40 -9.10 2.57 3.39
N PRO A 41 -7.82 2.96 3.33
CA PRO A 41 -6.78 2.44 4.23
C PRO A 41 -7.08 2.69 5.71
N GLN A 42 -7.13 1.62 6.49
CA GLN A 42 -7.30 1.66 7.95
C GLN A 42 -6.03 1.25 8.69
N LYS A 43 -5.24 0.32 8.13
CA LYS A 43 -3.95 -0.11 8.68
C LYS A 43 -2.95 -0.42 7.57
N LEU A 44 -1.67 -0.42 7.94
CA LEU A 44 -0.57 -0.87 7.10
C LEU A 44 0.27 -1.87 7.90
N THR A 45 0.55 -3.02 7.30
CA THR A 45 1.35 -4.10 7.91
C THR A 45 2.60 -4.38 7.10
N ALA A 46 3.69 -4.75 7.78
CA ALA A 46 4.88 -5.30 7.14
C ALA A 46 4.65 -6.77 6.75
N VAL A 47 5.57 -7.35 5.96
CA VAL A 47 5.50 -8.76 5.51
C VAL A 47 5.37 -9.77 6.66
N ASN A 48 5.91 -9.45 7.84
CA ASN A 48 5.81 -10.29 9.03
C ASN A 48 4.52 -10.08 9.84
N GLY A 49 3.56 -9.29 9.34
CA GLY A 49 2.30 -8.98 10.01
C GLY A 49 2.38 -7.86 11.05
N ALA A 50 3.55 -7.29 11.32
CA ALA A 50 3.68 -6.17 12.25
C ALA A 50 2.93 -4.93 11.72
N VAL A 51 2.11 -4.31 12.58
CA VAL A 51 1.44 -3.05 12.25
C VAL A 51 2.46 -1.92 12.28
N VAL A 52 2.60 -1.20 11.17
CA VAL A 52 3.52 -0.05 11.03
C VAL A 52 2.77 1.28 10.97
N TRP A 53 1.47 1.24 10.72
CA TRP A 53 0.58 2.39 10.77
C TRP A 53 -0.87 1.93 10.97
N SER A 54 -1.66 2.74 11.67
CA SER A 54 -3.12 2.62 11.71
C SER A 54 -3.76 4.00 11.90
N VAL A 55 -4.96 4.17 11.36
CA VAL A 55 -5.82 5.29 11.75
C VAL A 55 -6.33 5.08 13.18
N LYS A 56 -6.64 6.18 13.87
CA LYS A 56 -7.13 6.22 15.24
C LYS A 56 -8.65 6.18 15.30
#